data_AF-A0A520Z602-F1
#
_entry.id   AF-A0A520Z602-F1
#
_cell.length_a   1.000
_cell.length_b   1.000
_cell.length_c   1.000
_cell.angle_alpha   90.00
_cell.angle_beta   90.00
_cell.angle_gamma   90.00
#
_symmetry.space_group_name_H-M   'P 1'
#
loop_
_entity.id
_entity.type
_entity.pdbx_description
1 polymer ?
#
loop_
_entity_poly.entity_id
_entity_poly.type
_entity_poly.pdbx_seq_one_letter_code
_entity_poly.pdbx_strand_id
1 'polypeptide(L)'
;MKYISTLILVLLSISIQAQDYDEPGSGYGCISGDCEDGLGKYVWKNGDYYYGAWREGKMHGKGTHYKGNGNIYTGFYRNNKKNGQGKLVMSNGDIYTGEFVDNMAEGYGVIIYSNKTTYKGNWKGNKKHGKGTWKHFSGDMYIGEYQNNLRHGKGRFVYKNGESYNGMWSYGAMEGQGTYTYQDGTQQSGIWENGEIVKQ
;
A
#
# COMPACT_ATOMS: atom_id res chain seq x y z
N MET A 1 -40.87 -19.18 -80.12
CA MET A 1 -41.91 -19.76 -79.23
C MET A 1 -41.19 -20.50 -78.11
N LYS A 2 -41.41 -20.08 -76.86
CA LYS A 2 -41.10 -20.72 -75.56
C LYS A 2 -39.64 -20.95 -75.13
N TYR A 3 -39.24 -20.11 -74.18
CA TYR A 3 -38.28 -20.34 -73.09
C TYR A 3 -38.73 -21.48 -72.16
N ILE A 4 -37.78 -22.14 -71.48
CA ILE A 4 -37.75 -22.68 -70.10
C ILE A 4 -36.36 -23.34 -69.98
N SER A 5 -35.33 -22.73 -69.37
CA SER A 5 -35.09 -22.50 -67.94
C SER A 5 -35.01 -23.79 -67.11
N THR A 6 -33.79 -24.26 -66.83
CA THR A 6 -33.51 -25.02 -65.61
C THR A 6 -32.09 -24.71 -65.15
N LEU A 7 -32.03 -23.87 -64.13
CA LEU A 7 -30.83 -23.33 -63.49
C LEU A 7 -30.36 -24.34 -62.42
N ILE A 8 -29.16 -24.88 -62.58
CA ILE A 8 -28.52 -25.72 -61.56
C ILE A 8 -27.87 -24.77 -60.53
N LEU A 9 -28.41 -24.78 -59.31
CA LEU A 9 -27.91 -24.00 -58.18
C LEU A 9 -26.82 -24.80 -57.45
N VAL A 10 -25.55 -24.43 -57.63
CA VAL A 10 -24.44 -24.96 -56.83
C VAL A 10 -24.31 -24.09 -55.57
N LEU A 11 -24.72 -24.63 -54.43
CA LEU A 11 -24.50 -24.00 -53.12
C LEU A 11 -23.04 -24.18 -52.72
N LEU A 12 -22.21 -23.15 -52.95
CA LEU A 12 -20.91 -23.02 -52.31
C LEU A 12 -21.13 -22.54 -50.87
N SER A 13 -20.91 -23.41 -49.90
CA SER A 13 -20.79 -23.07 -48.50
C SER A 13 -19.48 -22.29 -48.29
N ILE A 14 -19.59 -20.96 -48.25
CA ILE A 14 -18.51 -20.10 -47.80
C ILE A 14 -18.47 -20.20 -46.28
N SER A 15 -17.50 -20.95 -45.75
CA SER A 15 -17.11 -20.88 -44.35
C SER A 15 -16.53 -19.49 -44.11
N ILE A 16 -17.34 -18.56 -43.59
CA ILE A 16 -16.84 -17.28 -43.10
C ILE A 16 -16.00 -17.61 -41.86
N GLN A 17 -14.68 -17.63 -42.01
CA GLN A 17 -13.78 -17.49 -40.88
C GLN A 17 -14.08 -16.11 -40.30
N ALA A 18 -14.47 -16.08 -39.02
CA ALA A 18 -14.62 -14.84 -38.29
C ALA A 18 -13.28 -14.09 -38.36
N GLN A 19 -13.22 -13.05 -39.19
CA GLN A 19 -12.25 -12.00 -39.01
C GLN A 19 -12.57 -11.36 -37.66
N ASP A 20 -11.57 -11.26 -36.79
CA ASP A 20 -11.65 -10.47 -35.57
C ASP A 20 -11.94 -9.02 -35.98
N TYR A 21 -13.22 -8.66 -35.99
CA TYR A 21 -13.65 -7.29 -36.13
C TYR A 21 -13.24 -6.59 -34.84
N ASP A 22 -12.15 -5.82 -34.89
CA ASP A 22 -11.84 -4.81 -33.88
C ASP A 22 -13.02 -3.84 -33.79
N GLU A 23 -13.92 -4.12 -32.83
CA GLU A 23 -14.98 -3.23 -32.39
C GLU A 23 -14.39 -1.83 -32.11
N PRO A 24 -15.06 -0.74 -32.52
CA PRO A 24 -14.55 0.61 -32.30
C PRO A 24 -14.40 0.88 -30.79
N GLY A 25 -13.14 0.91 -30.34
CA GLY A 25 -12.68 1.71 -29.22
C GLY A 25 -13.30 1.38 -27.88
N SER A 26 -13.09 0.16 -27.38
CA SER A 26 -13.59 -0.25 -26.07
C SER A 26 -13.05 0.59 -24.89
N GLY A 27 -12.03 1.42 -25.10
CA GLY A 27 -11.46 2.33 -24.09
C GLY A 27 -10.69 1.61 -22.97
N TYR A 28 -10.67 0.27 -23.00
CA TYR A 28 -9.93 -0.61 -22.11
C TYR A 28 -8.97 -1.51 -22.91
N GLY A 29 -7.97 -2.07 -22.23
CA GLY A 29 -6.84 -2.77 -22.84
C GLY A 29 -5.57 -1.92 -22.86
N CYS A 30 -4.59 -2.33 -23.66
CA CYS A 30 -3.40 -1.52 -23.92
C CYS A 30 -3.78 -0.38 -24.87
N ILE A 31 -3.78 0.86 -24.37
CA ILE A 31 -4.23 2.03 -25.14
C ILE A 31 -3.07 2.86 -25.69
N SER A 32 -1.85 2.65 -25.21
CA SER A 32 -0.64 3.19 -25.82
C SER A 32 0.61 2.44 -25.38
N GLY A 33 1.65 2.46 -26.22
CA GLY A 33 2.93 1.83 -25.94
C GLY A 33 2.90 0.31 -26.06
N ASP A 34 3.82 -0.36 -25.36
CA ASP A 34 3.98 -1.81 -25.34
C ASP A 34 3.65 -2.34 -23.94
N CYS A 35 2.50 -2.99 -23.83
CA CYS A 35 2.02 -3.61 -22.59
C CYS A 35 2.44 -5.08 -22.44
N GLU A 36 3.26 -5.63 -23.35
CA GLU A 36 3.82 -6.97 -23.24
C GLU A 36 5.24 -6.90 -22.63
N ASP A 37 6.16 -6.17 -23.26
CA ASP A 37 7.59 -6.14 -22.89
C ASP A 37 8.24 -4.75 -22.98
N GLY A 38 7.46 -3.68 -22.76
CA GLY A 38 7.96 -2.31 -22.87
C GLY A 38 7.31 -1.32 -21.92
N LEU A 39 7.23 -0.05 -22.35
CA LEU A 39 6.51 0.99 -21.62
C LEU A 39 5.12 1.13 -22.23
N GLY A 40 4.09 0.98 -21.40
CA GLY A 40 2.71 0.92 -21.87
C GLY A 40 1.72 1.55 -20.91
N LYS A 41 0.61 2.02 -21.46
CA LYS A 41 -0.58 2.46 -20.72
C LYS A 41 -1.69 1.43 -20.92
N TYR A 42 -2.13 0.84 -19.84
CA TYR A 42 -3.24 -0.12 -19.84
C TYR A 42 -4.40 0.42 -19.01
N VAL A 43 -5.63 0.27 -19.52
CA VAL A 43 -6.88 0.64 -18.84
C VAL A 43 -7.71 -0.61 -18.62
N TRP A 44 -8.11 -0.90 -17.39
CA TRP A 44 -8.99 -2.02 -17.07
C TRP A 44 -10.46 -1.57 -17.12
N LYS A 45 -11.36 -2.54 -17.34
CA LYS A 45 -12.82 -2.32 -17.38
C LYS A 45 -13.38 -1.69 -16.09
N ASN A 46 -12.70 -1.87 -14.95
CA ASN A 46 -13.09 -1.30 -13.67
C ASN A 46 -12.66 0.18 -13.49
N GLY A 47 -12.05 0.79 -14.51
CA GLY A 47 -11.54 2.16 -14.47
C GLY A 47 -10.13 2.28 -13.86
N ASP A 48 -9.52 1.19 -13.39
CA ASP A 48 -8.10 1.20 -13.05
C ASP A 48 -7.30 1.52 -14.32
N TYR A 49 -6.20 2.25 -14.17
CA TYR A 49 -5.22 2.36 -15.23
C TYR A 49 -3.79 2.38 -14.70
N TYR A 50 -2.88 1.84 -15.51
CA TYR A 50 -1.46 1.76 -15.21
C TYR A 50 -0.69 2.41 -16.35
N TYR A 51 0.34 3.15 -15.98
CA TYR A 51 1.37 3.62 -16.89
C TYR A 51 2.73 3.26 -16.33
N GLY A 52 3.52 2.50 -17.07
CA GLY A 52 4.83 2.07 -16.63
C GLY A 52 5.39 0.92 -17.46
N ALA A 53 6.39 0.26 -16.90
CA ALA A 53 7.06 -0.85 -17.54
C ALA A 53 6.28 -2.17 -17.41
N TRP A 54 6.39 -2.97 -18.46
CA TRP A 54 5.78 -4.28 -18.64
C TRP A 54 6.86 -5.30 -18.95
N ARG A 55 6.59 -6.55 -18.56
CA ARG A 55 7.38 -7.71 -18.97
C ARG A 55 6.50 -8.94 -18.96
N GLU A 56 6.47 -9.70 -20.06
CA GLU A 56 5.59 -10.86 -20.27
C GLU A 56 4.12 -10.55 -19.90
N GLY A 57 3.61 -9.40 -20.34
CA GLY A 57 2.23 -8.98 -20.12
C GLY A 57 1.91 -8.61 -18.67
N LYS A 58 2.91 -8.41 -17.82
CA LYS A 58 2.75 -8.07 -16.39
C LYS A 58 3.40 -6.74 -16.06
N MET A 59 2.78 -5.96 -15.18
CA MET A 59 3.42 -4.78 -14.59
C MET A 59 4.75 -5.18 -13.95
N HIS A 60 5.84 -4.56 -14.38
CA HIS A 60 7.20 -4.89 -13.99
C HIS A 60 8.09 -3.64 -14.02
N GLY A 61 8.99 -3.46 -13.06
CA GLY A 61 9.81 -2.25 -12.98
C GLY A 61 8.99 -1.03 -12.51
N LYS A 62 9.39 0.18 -12.93
CA LYS A 62 8.75 1.41 -12.44
C LYS A 62 7.41 1.67 -13.13
N GLY A 63 6.42 2.11 -12.37
CA GLY A 63 5.17 2.63 -12.93
C GLY A 63 4.26 3.28 -11.90
N THR A 64 3.16 3.82 -12.40
CA THR A 64 2.07 4.40 -11.60
C THR A 64 0.77 3.69 -11.92
N HIS A 65 0.09 3.22 -10.89
CA HIS A 65 -1.22 2.57 -10.97
C HIS A 65 -2.25 3.45 -10.25
N TYR A 66 -3.23 3.93 -11.01
CA TYR A 66 -4.39 4.66 -10.54
C TYR A 66 -5.55 3.69 -10.43
N LYS A 67 -6.06 3.51 -9.22
CA LYS A 67 -7.19 2.61 -8.98
C LYS A 67 -8.50 3.38 -9.03
N GLY A 68 -9.55 2.74 -9.51
CA GLY A 68 -10.92 3.27 -9.52
C GLY A 68 -11.45 3.61 -8.12
N ASN A 69 -10.87 3.03 -7.07
CA ASN A 69 -11.17 3.41 -5.68
C ASN A 69 -10.46 4.69 -5.19
N GLY A 70 -9.71 5.37 -6.05
CA GLY A 70 -8.97 6.60 -5.76
C GLY A 70 -7.55 6.39 -5.23
N ASN A 71 -7.12 5.16 -4.95
CA ASN A 71 -5.73 4.91 -4.53
C ASN A 71 -4.77 5.08 -5.71
N ILE A 72 -3.62 5.71 -5.46
CA ILE A 72 -2.56 5.89 -6.45
C ILE A 72 -1.28 5.28 -5.88
N TYR A 73 -0.70 4.32 -6.59
CA TYR A 73 0.64 3.81 -6.27
C TYR A 73 1.63 4.22 -7.35
N THR A 74 2.76 4.80 -6.95
CA THR A 74 3.91 5.07 -7.81
C THR A 74 5.12 4.35 -7.22
N GLY A 75 5.74 3.46 -7.98
CA GLY A 75 6.90 2.73 -7.48
C GLY A 75 7.25 1.54 -8.35
N PHE A 76 7.97 0.59 -7.75
CA PHE A 76 8.39 -0.62 -8.44
C PHE A 76 7.34 -1.74 -8.36
N TYR A 77 7.26 -2.50 -9.45
CA TYR A 77 6.47 -3.70 -9.60
C TYR A 77 7.36 -4.88 -9.97
N ARG A 78 6.94 -6.08 -9.55
CA ARG A 78 7.48 -7.36 -10.01
C ARG A 78 6.30 -8.31 -10.19
N ASN A 79 6.04 -8.71 -11.43
CA ASN A 79 4.99 -9.68 -11.78
C ASN A 79 3.62 -9.27 -11.21
N ASN A 80 3.15 -8.06 -11.56
CA ASN A 80 1.88 -7.46 -11.09
C ASN A 80 1.81 -7.10 -9.60
N LYS A 81 2.86 -7.37 -8.80
CA LYS A 81 2.89 -7.02 -7.38
C LYS A 81 3.78 -5.81 -7.12
N LYS A 82 3.38 -4.92 -6.22
CA LYS A 82 4.28 -3.87 -5.69
C LYS A 82 5.48 -4.55 -5.04
N ASN A 83 6.68 -4.18 -5.44
CA ASN A 83 7.90 -4.82 -4.98
C ASN A 83 9.08 -3.86 -5.11
N GLY A 84 9.79 -3.56 -4.02
CA GLY A 84 10.79 -2.50 -3.93
C GLY A 84 10.21 -1.18 -3.39
N GLN A 85 10.89 -0.07 -3.67
CA GLN A 85 10.48 1.25 -3.16
C GLN A 85 9.21 1.76 -3.85
N GLY A 86 8.33 2.41 -3.10
CA GLY A 86 7.13 3.01 -3.66
C GLY A 86 6.44 4.00 -2.72
N LYS A 87 5.52 4.77 -3.31
CA LYS A 87 4.62 5.69 -2.65
C LYS A 87 3.19 5.28 -2.95
N LEU A 88 2.39 5.07 -1.91
CA LEU A 88 0.96 4.81 -1.98
C LEU A 88 0.21 5.99 -1.38
N VAL A 89 -0.52 6.71 -2.23
CA VAL A 89 -1.53 7.69 -1.81
C VAL A 89 -2.86 6.97 -1.75
N MET A 90 -3.48 6.95 -0.58
CA MET A 90 -4.78 6.31 -0.35
C MET A 90 -5.89 7.34 -0.53
N SER A 91 -7.07 6.89 -0.95
CA SER A 91 -8.23 7.77 -1.17
C SER A 91 -8.74 8.46 0.11
N ASN A 92 -8.43 7.90 1.29
CA ASN A 92 -8.69 8.53 2.58
C ASN A 92 -7.70 9.66 2.94
N GLY A 93 -6.72 9.95 2.07
CA GLY A 93 -5.69 10.97 2.27
C GLY A 93 -4.42 10.49 2.98
N ASP A 94 -4.36 9.21 3.40
CA ASP A 94 -3.13 8.64 3.97
C ASP A 94 -2.07 8.45 2.88
N ILE A 95 -0.81 8.66 3.23
CA ILE A 95 0.32 8.51 2.32
C ILE A 95 1.36 7.61 2.96
N TYR A 96 1.61 6.45 2.36
CA TYR A 96 2.74 5.59 2.71
C TYR A 96 3.87 5.78 1.70
N THR A 97 5.11 5.87 2.16
CA THR A 97 6.33 5.85 1.34
C THR A 97 7.33 4.91 1.98
N GLY A 98 7.79 3.90 1.26
CA GLY A 98 8.71 2.91 1.79
C GLY A 98 8.84 1.68 0.90
N GLU A 99 9.37 0.62 1.48
CA GLU A 99 9.58 -0.65 0.81
C GLU A 99 8.31 -1.51 0.78
N PHE A 100 8.12 -2.18 -0.34
CA PHE A 100 7.07 -3.18 -0.54
C PHE A 100 7.68 -4.53 -0.89
N VAL A 101 7.12 -5.60 -0.34
CA VAL A 101 7.37 -6.98 -0.78
C VAL A 101 6.03 -7.63 -1.05
N ASP A 102 5.81 -8.05 -2.30
CA ASP A 102 4.62 -8.77 -2.72
C ASP A 102 3.30 -8.10 -2.29
N ASN A 103 3.17 -6.80 -2.59
CA ASN A 103 2.06 -5.90 -2.22
C ASN A 103 1.98 -5.48 -0.74
N MET A 104 2.84 -5.99 0.14
CA MET A 104 2.84 -5.63 1.55
C MET A 104 3.92 -4.59 1.86
N ALA A 105 3.61 -3.61 2.71
CA ALA A 105 4.64 -2.76 3.30
C ALA A 105 5.57 -3.62 4.16
N GLU A 106 6.87 -3.47 3.93
CA GLU A 106 7.95 -4.25 4.51
C GLU A 106 9.15 -3.33 4.77
N GLY A 107 10.15 -3.77 5.53
CA GLY A 107 11.40 -3.04 5.68
C GLY A 107 11.21 -1.70 6.39
N TYR A 108 11.73 -0.60 5.83
CA TYR A 108 11.58 0.75 6.41
C TYR A 108 10.58 1.58 5.61
N GLY A 109 9.72 2.32 6.30
CA GLY A 109 8.74 3.19 5.65
C GLY A 109 8.17 4.28 6.56
N VAL A 110 7.58 5.26 5.92
CA VAL A 110 6.89 6.40 6.54
C VAL A 110 5.44 6.39 6.11
N ILE A 111 4.53 6.46 7.06
CA ILE A 111 3.12 6.77 6.81
C ILE A 111 2.79 8.14 7.41
N ILE A 112 2.17 8.98 6.61
CA ILE A 112 1.55 10.24 7.01
C ILE A 112 0.06 10.02 6.89
N TYR A 113 -0.64 10.04 8.02
CA TYR A 113 -2.09 9.92 8.03
C TYR A 113 -2.74 11.24 7.61
N SER A 114 -3.97 11.17 7.12
CA SER A 114 -4.74 12.36 6.69
C SER A 114 -4.87 13.42 7.80
N ASN A 115 -4.99 12.98 9.05
CA ASN A 115 -5.00 13.83 10.25
C ASN A 115 -3.62 14.41 10.65
N LYS A 116 -2.59 14.23 9.82
CA LYS A 116 -1.19 14.67 10.03
C LYS A 116 -0.41 13.90 11.10
N THR A 117 -0.99 12.89 11.74
CA THR A 117 -0.22 11.92 12.54
C THR A 117 0.77 11.21 11.63
N THR A 118 1.94 10.85 12.16
CA THR A 118 2.97 10.15 11.38
C THR A 118 3.48 8.92 12.10
N TYR A 119 3.90 7.93 11.33
CA TYR A 119 4.77 6.87 11.80
C TYR A 119 5.93 6.69 10.83
N LYS A 120 7.15 6.63 11.37
CA LYS A 120 8.39 6.41 10.63
C LYS A 120 9.14 5.27 11.31
N GLY A 121 9.34 4.16 10.63
CA GLY A 121 9.97 3.01 11.24
C GLY A 121 9.89 1.75 10.40
N ASN A 122 10.11 0.62 11.07
CA ASN A 122 10.11 -0.68 10.46
C ASN A 122 8.67 -1.24 10.26
N TRP A 123 8.48 -1.96 9.16
CA TRP A 123 7.24 -2.60 8.76
C TRP A 123 7.48 -4.06 8.47
N LYS A 124 6.48 -4.90 8.79
CA LYS A 124 6.46 -6.32 8.45
C LYS A 124 5.04 -6.72 8.09
N GLY A 125 4.81 -7.14 6.85
CA GLY A 125 3.48 -7.57 6.40
C GLY A 125 2.36 -6.56 6.68
N ASN A 126 2.54 -5.29 6.26
CA ASN A 126 1.60 -4.18 6.50
C ASN A 126 1.42 -3.75 7.98
N LYS A 127 2.24 -4.25 8.91
CA LYS A 127 2.16 -3.88 10.32
C LYS A 127 3.42 -3.15 10.75
N LYS A 128 3.28 -2.14 11.62
CA LYS A 128 4.41 -1.55 12.34
C LYS A 128 5.07 -2.65 13.17
N HIS A 129 6.38 -2.78 13.03
CA HIS A 129 7.15 -3.86 13.65
C HIS A 129 8.59 -3.40 13.86
N GLY A 130 9.31 -3.86 14.88
CA GLY A 130 10.67 -3.39 15.15
C GLY A 130 10.70 -1.93 15.61
N LYS A 131 11.75 -1.18 15.30
CA LYS A 131 11.92 0.20 15.81
C LYS A 131 11.12 1.21 14.99
N GLY A 132 10.51 2.18 15.67
CA GLY A 132 9.84 3.28 15.01
C GLY A 132 9.56 4.48 15.89
N THR A 133 9.17 5.56 15.23
CA THR A 133 8.71 6.80 15.85
C THR A 133 7.30 7.09 15.38
N TRP A 134 6.38 7.21 16.31
CA TRP A 134 5.03 7.72 16.08
C TRP A 134 4.92 9.13 16.63
N LYS A 135 4.37 10.05 15.84
CA LYS A 135 4.09 11.42 16.27
C LYS A 135 2.63 11.70 16.01
N HIS A 136 1.87 11.94 17.05
CA HIS A 136 0.49 12.39 16.95
C HIS A 136 0.43 13.84 16.49
N PHE A 137 -0.65 14.21 15.80
CA PHE A 137 -0.86 15.60 15.38
C PHE A 137 -1.01 16.57 16.57
N SER A 138 -1.43 16.08 17.74
CA SER A 138 -1.56 16.89 18.97
C SER A 138 -0.22 17.31 19.57
N GLY A 139 0.86 16.58 19.28
CA GLY A 139 2.18 16.75 19.90
C GLY A 139 2.68 15.52 20.65
N ASP A 140 1.83 14.56 20.99
CA ASP A 140 2.27 13.32 21.66
C ASP A 140 3.21 12.52 20.75
N MET A 141 4.21 11.88 21.33
CA MET A 141 5.24 11.15 20.60
C MET A 141 5.58 9.84 21.28
N TYR A 142 5.84 8.81 20.47
CA TYR A 142 6.44 7.56 20.93
C TYR A 142 7.66 7.23 20.10
N ILE A 143 8.75 6.87 20.76
CA ILE A 143 9.97 6.35 20.13
C ILE A 143 10.29 5.02 20.81
N GLY A 144 10.24 3.92 20.08
CA GLY A 144 10.47 2.61 20.67
C GLY A 144 10.21 1.47 19.73
N GLU A 145 10.06 0.30 20.32
CA GLU A 145 9.81 -0.94 19.60
C GLU A 145 8.30 -1.17 19.38
N TYR A 146 7.99 -1.89 18.31
CA TYR A 146 6.65 -2.25 17.89
C TYR A 146 6.59 -3.74 17.58
N GLN A 147 5.45 -4.36 17.89
CA GLN A 147 5.13 -5.70 17.44
C GLN A 147 3.67 -5.72 16.99
N ASN A 148 3.45 -6.05 15.72
CA ASN A 148 2.10 -6.19 15.14
C ASN A 148 1.20 -4.96 15.36
N ASN A 149 1.71 -3.77 15.04
CA ASN A 149 1.06 -2.45 15.26
C ASN A 149 1.03 -1.93 16.70
N LEU A 150 1.35 -2.75 17.70
CA LEU A 150 1.33 -2.35 19.11
C LEU A 150 2.72 -1.92 19.58
N ARG A 151 2.77 -0.95 20.50
CA ARG A 151 4.00 -0.64 21.24
C ARG A 151 4.41 -1.88 22.03
N HIS A 152 5.69 -2.23 21.97
CA HIS A 152 6.23 -3.42 22.61
C HIS A 152 7.70 -3.17 22.97
N GLY A 153 8.30 -3.98 23.84
CA GLY A 153 9.74 -3.87 24.16
C GLY A 153 10.09 -2.53 24.80
N LYS A 154 11.29 -1.99 24.52
CA LYS A 154 11.72 -0.71 25.09
C LYS A 154 11.14 0.47 24.32
N GLY A 155 10.70 1.50 25.04
CA GLY A 155 10.25 2.73 24.40
C GLY A 155 10.04 3.91 25.35
N ARG A 156 10.07 5.09 24.75
CA ARG A 156 9.79 6.38 25.40
C ARG A 156 8.53 6.99 24.80
N PHE A 157 7.53 7.25 25.64
CA PHE A 157 6.38 8.09 25.29
C PHE A 157 6.57 9.48 25.88
N VAL A 158 6.35 10.52 25.08
CA VAL A 158 6.40 11.92 25.49
C VAL A 158 5.03 12.51 25.22
N TYR A 159 4.38 12.97 26.28
CA TYR A 159 3.10 13.64 26.21
C TYR A 159 3.29 15.09 25.79
N LYS A 160 2.27 15.68 25.16
CA LYS A 160 2.26 17.09 24.74
C LYS A 160 2.55 18.06 25.91
N ASN A 161 2.11 17.72 27.13
CA ASN A 161 2.31 18.53 28.33
C ASN A 161 3.76 18.47 28.89
N GLY A 162 4.65 17.70 28.26
CA GLY A 162 6.05 17.55 28.67
C GLY A 162 6.31 16.36 29.58
N GLU A 163 5.26 15.70 30.10
CA GLU A 163 5.41 14.45 30.83
C GLU A 163 5.96 13.35 29.92
N SER A 164 6.59 12.34 30.50
CA SER A 164 7.07 11.21 29.71
C SER A 164 7.15 9.92 30.51
N TYR A 165 6.99 8.81 29.80
CA TYR A 165 7.31 7.48 30.29
C TYR A 165 8.47 6.91 29.50
N ASN A 166 9.48 6.37 30.18
CA ASN A 166 10.58 5.65 29.58
C ASN A 166 10.70 4.27 30.24
N GLY A 167 10.42 3.21 29.48
CA GLY A 167 10.38 1.88 30.06
C GLY A 167 9.96 0.79 29.09
N MET A 168 9.50 -0.30 29.68
CA MET A 168 9.04 -1.48 28.97
C MET A 168 7.56 -1.36 28.56
N TRP A 169 7.24 -1.93 27.42
CA TRP A 169 5.90 -1.90 26.82
C TRP A 169 5.48 -3.31 26.44
N SER A 170 4.20 -3.63 26.67
CA SER A 170 3.60 -4.88 26.22
C SER A 170 2.17 -4.63 25.77
N TYR A 171 1.77 -5.22 24.63
CA TYR A 171 0.44 -5.06 24.03
C TYR A 171 -0.10 -3.62 23.99
N GLY A 172 0.78 -2.62 23.83
CA GLY A 172 0.40 -1.21 23.78
C GLY A 172 0.36 -0.49 25.14
N ALA A 173 0.50 -1.18 26.26
CA ALA A 173 0.51 -0.62 27.62
C ALA A 173 1.94 -0.50 28.20
N MET A 174 2.11 0.37 29.19
CA MET A 174 3.33 0.41 30.02
C MET A 174 3.35 -0.84 30.90
N GLU A 175 4.42 -1.61 30.82
CA GLU A 175 4.48 -2.96 31.43
C GLU A 175 5.92 -3.29 31.82
N GLY A 176 6.17 -3.75 33.04
CA GLY A 176 7.51 -4.04 33.56
C GLY A 176 8.25 -2.80 34.06
N GLN A 177 9.57 -2.80 34.00
CA GLN A 177 10.39 -1.71 34.52
C GLN A 177 10.24 -0.42 33.70
N GLY A 178 10.02 0.71 34.38
CA GLY A 178 9.99 2.02 33.73
C GLY A 178 10.02 3.20 34.70
N THR A 179 10.29 4.38 34.15
CA THR A 179 10.33 5.66 34.85
C THR A 179 9.36 6.62 34.20
N TYR A 180 8.41 7.13 34.99
CA TYR A 180 7.58 8.27 34.63
C TYR A 180 8.26 9.56 35.08
N THR A 181 8.23 10.59 34.24
CA THR A 181 8.69 11.94 34.55
C THR A 181 7.51 12.89 34.43
N TYR A 182 7.17 13.55 35.53
CA TYR A 182 6.09 14.53 35.60
C TYR A 182 6.53 15.89 35.04
N GLN A 183 5.56 16.79 34.86
CA GLN A 183 5.80 18.11 34.27
C GLN A 183 6.76 18.97 35.10
N ASP A 184 6.78 18.80 36.42
CA ASP A 184 7.70 19.48 37.34
C ASP A 184 9.11 18.86 37.38
N GLY A 185 9.35 17.80 36.60
CA GLY A 185 10.61 17.08 36.52
C GLY A 185 10.78 15.99 37.59
N THR A 186 9.82 15.83 38.51
CA THR A 186 9.84 14.71 39.46
C THR A 186 9.72 13.39 38.70
N GLN A 187 10.34 12.33 39.25
CA GLN A 187 10.40 11.03 38.60
C GLN A 187 9.88 9.94 39.52
N GLN A 188 9.10 9.02 38.94
CA GLN A 188 8.64 7.83 39.61
C GLN A 188 9.11 6.61 38.82
N SER A 189 10.02 5.84 39.42
CA SER A 189 10.51 4.58 38.85
C SER A 189 9.84 3.41 39.54
N GLY A 190 9.61 2.33 38.81
CA GLY A 190 9.00 1.14 39.38
C GLY A 190 8.63 0.07 38.36
N ILE A 191 7.87 -0.91 38.83
CA ILE A 191 7.21 -1.92 37.99
C ILE A 191 5.82 -1.43 37.63
N TRP A 192 5.50 -1.49 36.35
CA TRP A 192 4.22 -1.11 35.76
C TRP A 192 3.47 -2.37 35.31
N GLU A 193 2.17 -2.43 35.57
CA GLU A 193 1.28 -3.48 35.07
C GLU A 193 0.03 -2.80 34.50
N ASN A 194 -0.30 -3.10 33.23
CA ASN A 194 -1.46 -2.53 32.54
C ASN A 194 -1.55 -0.99 32.55
N GLY A 195 -0.40 -0.31 32.58
CA GLY A 195 -0.36 1.15 32.62
C GLY A 195 -0.35 1.78 34.02
N GLU A 196 -0.39 0.99 35.09
CA GLU A 196 -0.35 1.46 36.46
C GLU A 196 0.92 0.99 37.17
N ILE A 197 1.48 1.83 38.05
CA ILE A 197 2.64 1.44 38.86
C ILE A 197 2.20 0.56 40.04
N VAL A 198 2.78 -0.63 40.16
CA VAL A 198 2.45 -1.62 41.19
C VAL A 198 3.54 -1.81 42.25
N LYS A 199 4.78 -1.41 41.95
CA LYS A 199 5.91 -1.50 42.88
C LYS A 199 6.90 -0.37 42.66
N GLN A 200 7.29 0.31 43.74
CA GLN A 200 8.32 1.35 43.77
C GLN A 200 9.67 0.77 44.20
#